data_AF-A0A344J3G2-F1
#
_entry.id   AF-A0A344J3G2-F1
#
_cell.length_a   1.000
_cell.length_b   1.000
_cell.length_c   1.000
_cell.angle_alpha   90.00
_cell.angle_beta   90.00
_cell.angle_gamma   90.00
#
_symmetry.space_group_name_H-M   'P 1'
#
loop_
_entity.id
_entity.type
_entity.pdbx_description
1 polymer ?
#
loop_
_entity_poly.entity_id
_entity_poly.type
_entity_poly.pdbx_seq_one_letter_code
_entity_poly.pdbx_strand_id
1 'polypeptide(L)' 'MDTTVSRPRRWGWLALDLAGSAALVLGMLALVAPDTAAAIGLPARWGWPLIIVGAIAMSWAMLLFIRQSRAARTP' A
#
# COMPACT_ATOMS: atom_id res chain seq x y z
N MET A 1 18.13 -18.64 -29.87
CA MET A 1 18.05 -17.45 -28.99
C MET A 1 16.91 -17.71 -28.03
N ASP A 2 17.22 -18.16 -26.82
CA ASP A 2 16.22 -18.30 -25.76
C ASP A 2 15.85 -16.91 -25.27
N THR A 3 14.73 -16.37 -25.75
CA THR A 3 14.10 -15.21 -25.12
C THR A 3 13.42 -15.70 -23.86
N THR A 4 14.20 -15.94 -22.80
CA THR A 4 13.69 -16.04 -21.45
C THR A 4 13.14 -14.66 -21.06
N VAL A 5 11.92 -14.38 -21.50
CA VAL A 5 11.12 -13.27 -21.01
C VAL A 5 11.07 -13.46 -19.50
N SER A 6 11.82 -12.63 -18.80
CA SER A 6 11.84 -12.57 -17.34
C SER A 6 10.40 -12.51 -16.88
N ARG A 7 9.92 -13.60 -16.25
CA ARG A 7 8.55 -13.68 -15.71
C ARG A 7 8.28 -12.37 -14.99
N PRO A 8 7.16 -11.67 -15.26
CA PRO A 8 6.93 -10.35 -14.70
C PRO A 8 7.12 -10.44 -13.19
N ARG A 9 8.18 -9.80 -12.68
CA ARG A 9 8.44 -9.67 -11.24
C ARG A 9 7.15 -9.12 -10.66
N ARG A 10 6.49 -9.86 -9.77
CA ARG A 10 5.17 -9.49 -9.27
C ARG A 10 5.32 -8.34 -8.27
N TRP A 11 5.57 -7.12 -8.77
CA TRP A 11 5.63 -5.86 -8.02
C TRP A 11 4.31 -5.49 -7.31
N GLY A 12 3.28 -6.34 -7.39
CA GLY A 12 1.99 -6.13 -6.74
C GLY A 12 2.07 -5.95 -5.22
N TRP A 13 3.07 -6.54 -4.53
CA TRP A 13 3.28 -6.25 -3.11
C TRP A 13 3.74 -4.81 -2.89
N LEU A 14 4.64 -4.30 -3.72
CA LEU A 14 5.15 -2.93 -3.61
C LEU A 14 4.06 -1.90 -3.94
N ALA A 15 3.29 -2.14 -5.00
CA ALA A 15 2.19 -1.25 -5.39
C ALA A 15 1.13 -1.16 -4.26
N LEU A 16 0.82 -2.29 -3.62
CA LEU A 16 -0.13 -2.34 -2.52
C LEU A 16 0.43 -1.67 -1.25
N ASP A 17 1.71 -1.81 -0.98
CA ASP A 17 2.39 -1.15 0.15
C ASP A 17 2.40 0.38 -0.01
N LEU A 18 2.73 0.86 -1.22
CA LEU A 18 2.71 2.29 -1.54
C LEU A 18 1.30 2.87 -1.47
N ALA A 19 0.30 2.16 -2.00
CA ALA A 19 -1.10 2.57 -1.90
C ALA A 19 -1.58 2.60 -0.44
N GLY A 20 -1.22 1.59 0.35
CA GLY A 20 -1.53 1.53 1.77
C GLY A 20 -0.88 2.66 2.58
N SER A 21 0.40 2.94 2.30
CA SER A 21 1.16 4.03 2.90
C SER A 21 0.55 5.39 2.56
N ALA A 22 0.19 5.62 1.29
CA ALA A 22 -0.47 6.85 0.86
C ALA A 22 -1.83 7.04 1.55
N ALA A 23 -2.64 5.97 1.63
CA ALA A 23 -3.92 6.01 2.35
C ALA A 23 -3.73 6.34 3.83
N LEU A 24 -2.72 5.76 4.49
CA LEU A 24 -2.43 6.02 5.89
C LEU A 24 -1.97 7.47 6.12
N VAL A 25 -1.11 8.01 5.26
CA VAL A 25 -0.67 9.41 5.32
C VAL A 25 -1.85 10.37 5.13
N LEU A 26 -2.71 10.13 4.14
CA LEU A 26 -3.90 10.95 3.90
C LEU A 26 -4.90 10.85 5.07
N GLY A 27 -5.08 9.65 5.62
CA GLY A 27 -5.93 9.44 6.78
C GLY A 27 -5.42 10.15 8.04
N MET A 28 -4.11 10.12 8.28
CA MET A 28 -3.48 10.88 9.36
C MET A 28 -3.58 12.39 9.14
N LEU A 29 -3.38 12.86 7.91
CA LEU A 29 -3.55 14.28 7.55
C LEU A 29 -4.97 14.75 7.86
N ALA A 30 -5.99 13.95 7.52
CA ALA A 30 -7.40 14.26 7.80
C ALA A 30 -7.73 14.38 9.29
N LEU A 31 -7.01 13.68 10.17
CA LEU A 31 -7.22 13.73 11.62
C LEU A 31 -6.36 14.79 12.33
N VAL A 32 -5.11 14.96 11.89
CA VAL A 32 -4.13 15.84 12.55
C VAL A 32 -4.23 17.29 12.07
N ALA A 33 -4.53 17.51 10.78
CA ALA A 33 -4.65 18.83 10.17
C ALA A 33 -5.92 18.92 9.30
N PRO A 34 -7.12 18.89 9.92
CA PRO A 34 -8.39 18.80 9.20
C PRO A 34 -8.64 19.98 8.25
N ASP A 35 -8.16 21.17 8.57
CA ASP A 35 -8.31 22.35 7.70
C ASP A 35 -7.50 22.20 6.41
N THR A 36 -6.25 21.71 6.51
CA THR A 36 -5.40 21.41 5.35
C THR A 36 -5.97 20.27 4.51
N ALA A 37 -6.49 19.22 5.17
CA ALA A 37 -7.14 18.11 4.49
C ALA A 37 -8.43 18.54 3.76
N ALA A 38 -9.22 19.43 4.37
CA ALA A 38 -10.41 19.98 3.75
C ALA A 38 -10.08 20.81 2.49
N ALA A 39 -8.95 21.53 2.48
CA ALA A 39 -8.49 22.29 1.30
C ALA A 39 -8.21 21.41 0.07
N ILE A 40 -7.86 20.13 0.26
CA ILE A 40 -7.67 19.16 -0.82
C ILE A 40 -8.91 18.26 -1.04
N GLY A 41 -10.06 18.61 -0.46
CA GLY A 41 -11.31 17.87 -0.61
C GLY A 41 -11.40 16.58 0.20
N LEU A 42 -10.59 16.44 1.26
CA LEU A 42 -10.56 15.27 2.14
C LEU A 42 -11.21 15.57 3.50
N PRO A 43 -12.51 15.29 3.70
CA PRO A 43 -13.16 15.60 4.98
C PRO A 43 -12.69 14.66 6.10
N ALA A 44 -12.59 15.20 7.32
CA ALA A 44 -12.09 14.51 8.52
C ALA A 44 -12.76 13.15 8.81
N ARG A 45 -14.04 12.98 8.44
CA ARG A 45 -14.77 11.72 8.59
C ARG A 45 -14.12 10.53 7.87
N TRP A 46 -13.29 10.78 6.85
CA TRP A 46 -12.56 9.75 6.13
C TRP A 46 -11.22 9.37 6.75
N GLY A 47 -10.75 10.09 7.78
CA GLY A 47 -9.45 9.84 8.40
C GLY A 47 -9.30 8.41 8.92
N TRP A 48 -10.17 8.01 9.85
CA TRP A 48 -10.17 6.64 10.39
C TRP A 48 -10.38 5.55 9.32
N PRO A 49 -11.37 5.65 8.42
CA PRO A 49 -11.51 4.71 7.31
C PRO A 49 -10.24 4.54 6.46
N LEU A 50 -9.57 5.64 6.10
CA LEU A 50 -8.34 5.61 5.30
C LEU A 50 -7.18 4.96 6.05
N ILE A 51 -7.04 5.23 7.35
CA ILE A 51 -6.01 4.59 8.20
C ILE A 51 -6.24 3.07 8.25
N ILE A 52 -7.48 2.64 8.49
CA ILE A 52 -7.83 1.21 8.57
C ILE A 52 -7.56 0.51 7.23
N VAL A 53 -8.03 1.08 6.12
CA VAL A 53 -7.81 0.53 4.78
C VAL A 53 -6.32 0.49 4.45
N GLY A 54 -5.58 1.56 4.76
CA GLY A 54 -4.14 1.63 4.57
C GLY A 54 -3.38 0.54 5.35
N ALA A 55 -3.70 0.36 6.63
CA ALA A 55 -3.09 -0.68 7.47
C ALA A 55 -3.38 -2.11 6.98
N ILE A 56 -4.61 -2.37 6.51
CA ILE A 56 -4.98 -3.66 5.91
C ILE A 56 -4.19 -3.90 4.62
N ALA A 57 -4.09 -2.88 3.75
CA ALA A 57 -3.33 -2.98 2.51
C ALA A 57 -1.84 -3.27 2.76
N MET A 58 -1.21 -2.56 3.70
CA MET A 58 0.19 -2.80 4.09
C MET A 58 0.39 -4.19 4.68
N SER A 59 -0.54 -4.67 5.51
CA SER A 59 -0.50 -6.03 6.05
C SER A 59 -0.55 -7.09 4.95
N TRP A 60 -1.39 -6.88 3.94
CA TRP A 60 -1.48 -7.78 2.79
C TRP A 60 -0.25 -7.70 1.88
N ALA A 61 0.30 -6.51 1.69
CA ALA A 61 1.55 -6.30 0.97
C ALA A 61 2.71 -7.07 1.62
N MET A 62 2.82 -7.00 2.95
CA MET A 62 3.79 -7.76 3.73
C MET A 62 3.63 -9.27 3.53
N LEU A 63 2.40 -9.79 3.57
CA LEU A 63 2.14 -11.22 3.32
C LEU A 63 2.56 -11.64 1.90
N LEU A 64 2.27 -10.81 0.89
CA LEU A 64 2.69 -11.07 -0.49
C LEU A 64 4.22 -11.04 -0.63
N PHE A 65 4.89 -10.10 0.02
CA PHE A 65 6.34 -10.00 0.06
C PHE A 65 6.98 -11.25 0.68
N ILE A 66 6.46 -11.73 1.82
CA ILE A 66 6.94 -12.95 2.47
C ILE A 66 6.75 -14.17 1.56
N ARG A 67 5.57 -14.31 0.93
CA ARG A 67 5.30 -15.42 0.00
C ARG A 67 6.27 -15.43 -1.18
N GLN A 68 6.53 -14.27 -1.79
CA GLN A 68 7.48 -14.17 -2.89
C GLN A 68 8.92 -14.44 -2.44
N SER A 69 9.31 -13.93 -1.28
CA SER A 69 10.63 -14.15 -0.70
C SER A 69 10.89 -15.63 -0.40
N ARG A 70 9.87 -16.37 0.05
CA ARG A 70 9.96 -17.84 0.23
C ARG A 70 10.05 -18.56 -1.12
N ALA A 71 9.21 -18.21 -2.08
CA ALA A 71 9.25 -18.81 -3.43
C ALA A 71 10.61 -18.61 -4.12
N ALA A 72 11.26 -17.47 -3.91
CA ALA A 72 12.60 -17.21 -4.46
C ALA A 72 13.72 -18.06 -3.81
N ARG A 73 13.49 -18.62 -2.61
CA ARG A 73 14.46 -19.46 -1.89
C ARG A 73 14.26 -20.96 -2.12
N THR A 74 13.17 -21.36 -2.77
CA THR A 74 12.88 -22.76 -3.07
C THR A 74 13.09 -22.93 -4.58
N PRO A 75 14.28 -23.37 -5.03
CA PRO A 75 14.59 -23.56 -6.45
C PRO A 75 13.77 -24.68 -7.08
#